data_AF-A0A956S4R5-F1
#
_entry.id   AF-A0A956S4R5-F1
#
_cell.length_a   1.000
_cell.length_b   1.000
_cell.length_c   1.000
_cell.angle_alpha   90.00
_cell.angle_beta   90.00
_cell.angle_gamma   90.00
#
_symmetry.space_group_name_H-M   'P 1'
#
loop_
_entity.id
_entity.type
_entity.pdbx_description
1 polymer ?
#
loop_
_entity_poly.entity_id
_entity_poly.type
_entity_poly.pdbx_seq_one_letter_code
_entity_poly.pdbx_strand_id
1 'polypeptide(L)'
;MLHNDKSLDAMLSFLDWVAQKGKMKPATASALKAASNKVLASAQGSEKRDLSKLNFEQAFAEFERAEGKNLNADSRKTYRNRTRKAVDEFLAWRSDPENYAPSFPQRARHTKGMNGNTGTHKTGQARLALTFPEDVALSHQFPLRREVLIKILGLPRDLKMSEAKRLGAFLMTLCEDYEPEA
;
A
#
# COMPACT_ATOMS: atom_id res chain seq x y z
N MET A 1 15.19 30.01 -0.06
CA MET A 1 13.88 30.26 0.57
C MET A 1 12.86 29.30 -0.04
N LEU A 2 12.70 28.09 0.51
CA LEU A 2 11.68 27.12 0.10
C LEU A 2 10.51 27.17 1.08
N HIS A 3 9.91 28.36 1.22
CA HIS A 3 8.82 28.57 2.17
C HIS A 3 7.50 28.20 1.51
N ASN A 4 6.82 27.18 2.05
CA ASN A 4 5.40 26.89 1.85
C ASN A 4 4.99 26.06 0.61
N ASP A 5 5.87 25.27 0.02
CA ASP A 5 5.48 24.34 -1.04
C ASP A 5 4.60 23.19 -0.48
N LYS A 6 3.31 23.24 -0.78
CA LYS A 6 2.30 22.25 -0.41
C LYS A 6 1.86 21.40 -1.61
N SER A 7 2.71 21.24 -2.61
CA SER A 7 2.47 20.41 -3.78
C SER A 7 2.46 18.90 -3.46
N LEU A 8 1.95 18.12 -4.43
CA LEU A 8 2.04 16.65 -4.40
C LEU A 8 3.50 16.18 -4.30
N ASP A 9 4.40 16.76 -5.10
CA ASP A 9 5.80 16.37 -5.11
C ASP A 9 6.47 16.60 -3.76
N ALA A 10 6.20 17.74 -3.13
CA ALA A 10 6.67 18.03 -1.78
C ALA A 10 6.17 17.00 -0.75
N MET A 11 4.91 16.54 -0.86
CA MET A 11 4.37 15.48 -0.01
C MET A 11 5.06 14.13 -0.26
N LEU A 12 5.33 13.78 -1.52
CA LEU A 12 6.03 12.54 -1.85
C LEU A 12 7.47 12.54 -1.30
N SER A 13 8.19 13.66 -1.44
CA SER A 13 9.52 13.83 -0.85
C SER A 13 9.48 13.79 0.68
N PHE A 14 8.44 14.36 1.31
CA PHE A 14 8.24 14.24 2.75
C PHE A 14 8.08 12.77 3.19
N LEU A 15 7.27 11.97 2.49
CA LEU A 15 7.09 10.56 2.84
C LEU A 15 8.40 9.76 2.75
N ASP A 16 9.26 10.08 1.77
CA ASP A 16 10.60 9.49 1.66
C ASP A 16 11.49 9.93 2.82
N TRP A 17 11.48 11.21 3.18
CA TRP A 17 12.24 11.75 4.30
C TRP A 17 11.82 11.11 5.63
N VAL A 18 10.52 10.95 5.90
CA VAL A 18 10.02 10.31 7.12
C VAL A 18 10.46 8.84 7.18
N ALA A 19 10.48 8.13 6.04
CA ALA A 19 10.98 6.76 5.98
C ALA A 19 12.50 6.69 6.25
N GLN A 20 13.29 7.57 5.62
CA GLN A 20 14.74 7.63 5.81
C GLN A 20 15.12 7.98 7.25
N LYS A 21 14.36 8.85 7.91
CA LYS A 21 14.54 9.21 9.33
C LYS A 21 14.08 8.11 10.30
N GLY A 22 13.62 6.96 9.81
CA GLY A 22 13.13 5.85 10.65
C GLY A 22 11.82 6.15 11.38
N LYS A 23 11.20 7.30 11.11
CA LYS A 23 9.92 7.74 11.65
C LYS A 23 8.74 6.98 11.04
N MET A 24 8.95 6.31 9.90
CA MET A 24 7.99 5.42 9.24
C MET A 24 8.69 4.23 8.61
N LYS A 25 8.01 3.08 8.51
CA LYS A 25 8.51 1.93 7.74
C LYS A 25 8.54 2.26 6.24
N PRO A 26 9.61 1.89 5.49
CA PRO A 26 9.70 2.14 4.05
C PRO A 26 8.52 1.61 3.24
N ALA A 27 8.03 0.41 3.58
CA ALA A 27 6.86 -0.18 2.93
C ALA A 27 5.58 0.63 3.15
N THR A 28 5.44 1.29 4.30
CA THR A 28 4.30 2.17 4.60
C THR A 28 4.40 3.46 3.80
N ALA A 29 5.60 4.05 3.69
CA ALA A 29 5.82 5.25 2.88
C ALA A 29 5.51 4.99 1.40
N SER A 30 6.02 3.89 0.86
CA SER A 30 5.75 3.46 -0.52
C SER A 30 4.24 3.27 -0.77
N ALA A 31 3.53 2.62 0.14
CA ALA A 31 2.08 2.42 0.02
C ALA A 31 1.27 3.73 0.07
N LEU A 32 1.70 4.70 0.89
CA LEU A 32 1.09 6.04 0.97
C LEU A 32 1.36 6.84 -0.31
N LYS A 33 2.60 6.79 -0.82
CA LYS A 33 2.99 7.44 -2.09
C LYS A 33 2.19 6.89 -3.26
N ALA A 34 2.12 5.58 -3.42
CA ALA A 34 1.40 4.94 -4.52
C ALA A 34 -0.09 5.28 -4.49
N ALA A 35 -0.73 5.25 -3.31
CA ALA A 35 -2.13 5.63 -3.17
C ALA A 35 -2.36 7.10 -3.52
N SER A 36 -1.52 7.99 -2.98
CA SER A 36 -1.65 9.43 -3.18
C SER A 36 -1.44 9.82 -4.65
N ASN A 37 -0.44 9.23 -5.31
CA ASN A 37 -0.23 9.43 -6.74
C ASN A 37 -1.45 9.00 -7.56
N LYS A 38 -2.02 7.83 -7.25
CA LYS A 38 -3.16 7.32 -8.02
C LYS A 38 -4.43 8.16 -7.84
N VAL A 39 -4.73 8.58 -6.60
CA VAL A 39 -5.95 9.36 -6.29
C VAL A 39 -5.82 10.82 -6.73
N LEU A 40 -4.65 11.44 -6.55
CA LEU A 40 -4.47 12.86 -6.85
C LEU A 40 -4.11 13.11 -8.32
N ALA A 41 -3.63 12.10 -9.06
CA ALA A 41 -3.47 12.21 -10.51
C ALA A 41 -4.82 12.41 -11.23
N SER A 42 -5.89 11.78 -10.73
CA SER A 42 -7.24 11.88 -11.28
C SER A 42 -8.01 13.14 -10.89
N ALA A 43 -7.58 13.87 -9.84
CA ALA A 43 -8.20 15.13 -9.45
C ALA A 43 -8.03 16.20 -10.55
N GLN A 44 -8.99 17.09 -10.80
CA GLN A 44 -8.84 18.19 -11.77
C GLN A 44 -8.52 19.56 -11.12
N GLY A 45 -7.92 20.48 -11.89
CA GLY A 45 -7.85 21.91 -11.56
C GLY A 45 -6.71 22.38 -10.63
N SER A 46 -6.97 23.46 -9.88
CA SER A 46 -6.03 24.14 -8.97
C SER A 46 -5.65 23.33 -7.73
N GLU A 47 -6.40 22.26 -7.42
CA GLU A 47 -6.14 21.34 -6.30
C GLU A 47 -4.89 20.48 -6.52
N LYS A 48 -4.44 20.33 -7.78
CA LYS A 48 -3.15 19.69 -8.09
C LYS A 48 -1.95 20.48 -7.58
N ARG A 49 -2.11 21.78 -7.32
CA ARG A 49 -1.00 22.69 -6.99
C ARG A 49 -0.83 22.94 -5.49
N ASP A 50 -1.89 22.81 -4.70
CA ASP A 50 -1.85 23.08 -3.26
C ASP A 50 -2.77 22.11 -2.49
N LEU A 51 -2.15 21.20 -1.76
CA LEU A 51 -2.85 20.18 -0.96
C LEU A 51 -3.66 20.76 0.21
N SER A 52 -3.39 22.00 0.64
CA SER A 52 -4.20 22.62 1.71
C SER A 52 -5.58 23.09 1.25
N LYS A 53 -5.79 23.19 -0.06
CA LYS A 53 -7.08 23.56 -0.66
C LYS A 53 -7.80 22.36 -1.29
N LEU A 54 -7.23 21.17 -1.17
CA LEU A 54 -7.76 19.95 -1.76
C LEU A 54 -9.12 19.59 -1.16
N ASN A 55 -10.16 19.52 -1.98
CA ASN A 55 -11.40 18.86 -1.58
C ASN A 55 -11.23 17.34 -1.70
N PHE A 56 -10.82 16.72 -0.59
CA PHE A 56 -10.49 15.30 -0.55
C PHE A 56 -11.64 14.39 -1.03
N GLU A 57 -12.89 14.70 -0.68
CA GLU A 57 -14.04 13.87 -1.09
C GLU A 57 -14.33 14.01 -2.59
N GLN A 58 -14.16 15.20 -3.16
CA GLN A 58 -14.31 15.44 -4.59
C GLN A 58 -13.21 14.73 -5.40
N ALA A 59 -11.95 14.89 -5.00
CA ALA A 59 -10.83 14.20 -5.63
C ALA A 59 -11.00 12.67 -5.59
N PHE A 60 -11.52 12.15 -4.48
CA PHE A 60 -11.80 10.72 -4.35
C PHE A 60 -12.99 10.27 -5.20
N ALA A 61 -14.06 11.06 -5.31
CA ALA A 61 -15.18 10.75 -6.20
C ALA A 61 -14.77 10.75 -7.69
N GLU A 62 -13.88 11.65 -8.09
CA GLU A 62 -13.28 11.66 -9.43
C GLU A 62 -12.42 10.41 -9.67
N PHE A 63 -11.61 10.03 -8.70
CA PHE A 63 -10.86 8.76 -8.72
C PHE A 63 -11.79 7.54 -8.86
N GLU A 64 -12.88 7.47 -8.08
CA GLU A 64 -13.84 6.37 -8.17
C GLU A 64 -14.55 6.33 -9.52
N ARG A 65 -14.84 7.49 -10.13
CA ARG A 65 -15.40 7.55 -11.49
C ARG A 65 -14.42 7.03 -12.53
N ALA A 66 -13.13 7.33 -12.40
CA ALA A 66 -12.08 6.91 -13.34
C ALA A 66 -11.71 5.42 -13.18
N GLU A 67 -11.60 4.92 -11.95
CA GLU A 67 -11.06 3.59 -11.61
C GLU A 67 -12.13 2.59 -11.14
N GLY A 68 -13.39 3.01 -11.05
CA GLY A 68 -14.46 2.25 -10.39
C GLY A 68 -14.76 0.87 -10.97
N LYS A 69 -14.42 0.63 -12.24
CA LYS A 69 -14.55 -0.70 -12.88
C LYS A 69 -13.40 -1.65 -12.55
N ASN A 70 -12.25 -1.12 -12.12
CA ASN A 70 -11.03 -1.90 -11.92
C ASN A 70 -10.73 -2.20 -10.43
N LEU A 71 -11.46 -1.59 -9.49
CA LEU A 71 -11.20 -1.69 -8.06
C LEU A 71 -12.43 -2.16 -7.28
N ASN A 72 -12.25 -3.14 -6.40
CA ASN A 72 -13.27 -3.56 -5.43
C ASN A 72 -13.49 -2.51 -4.32
N ALA A 73 -14.59 -2.63 -3.58
CA ALA A 73 -15.00 -1.65 -2.56
C ALA A 73 -13.94 -1.45 -1.45
N ASP A 74 -13.32 -2.54 -1.02
CA ASP A 74 -12.27 -2.49 -0.01
C ASP A 74 -11.03 -1.73 -0.52
N SER A 75 -10.72 -1.86 -1.81
CA SER A 75 -9.56 -1.21 -2.44
C SER A 75 -9.78 0.28 -2.45
N ARG A 76 -10.97 0.71 -2.88
CA ARG A 76 -11.38 2.12 -2.83
C ARG A 76 -11.23 2.69 -1.42
N LYS A 77 -11.74 2.00 -0.40
CA LYS A 77 -11.58 2.41 1.01
C LYS A 77 -10.12 2.51 1.45
N THR A 78 -9.28 1.58 1.00
CA THR A 78 -7.85 1.58 1.32
C THR A 78 -7.11 2.76 0.69
N TYR A 79 -7.35 3.03 -0.60
CA TYR A 79 -6.78 4.18 -1.30
C TYR A 79 -7.24 5.50 -0.68
N ARG A 80 -8.52 5.59 -0.29
CA ARG A 80 -9.08 6.73 0.45
C ARG A 80 -8.33 6.98 1.76
N ASN A 81 -8.28 5.97 2.63
CA ASN A 81 -7.68 6.10 3.95
C ASN A 81 -6.18 6.42 3.88
N ARG A 82 -5.46 5.82 2.92
CA ARG A 82 -4.03 6.09 2.72
C ARG A 82 -3.77 7.50 2.23
N THR A 83 -4.51 7.96 1.23
CA THR A 83 -4.33 9.31 0.66
C THR A 83 -4.68 10.36 1.70
N ARG A 84 -5.80 10.21 2.41
CA ARG A 84 -6.18 11.12 3.51
C ARG A 84 -5.08 11.22 4.56
N LYS A 85 -4.60 10.07 5.02
CA LYS A 85 -3.53 10.02 6.02
C LYS A 85 -2.24 10.69 5.54
N ALA A 86 -1.84 10.49 4.29
CA ALA A 86 -0.65 11.13 3.74
C ALA A 86 -0.77 12.66 3.71
N VAL A 87 -1.93 13.17 3.29
CA VAL A 87 -2.21 14.62 3.25
C VAL A 87 -2.23 15.21 4.66
N ASP A 88 -2.94 14.57 5.60
CA ASP A 88 -3.04 15.05 6.98
C ASP A 88 -1.66 15.12 7.65
N GLU A 89 -0.84 14.07 7.52
CA GLU A 89 0.51 14.02 8.09
C GLU A 89 1.45 15.05 7.47
N PHE A 90 1.34 15.27 6.15
CA PHE A 90 2.13 16.28 5.47
C PHE A 90 1.74 17.70 5.87
N LEU A 91 0.44 18.00 5.97
CA LEU A 91 -0.04 19.30 6.42
C LEU A 91 0.33 19.55 7.89
N ALA A 92 0.25 18.52 8.74
CA ALA A 92 0.69 18.59 10.13
C ALA A 92 2.19 18.87 10.24
N TRP A 93 3.02 18.17 9.45
CA TRP A 93 4.45 18.44 9.36
C TRP A 93 4.74 19.85 8.86
N ARG A 94 3.95 20.35 7.89
CA ARG A 94 4.10 21.72 7.39
C ARG A 94 3.69 22.78 8.41
N SER A 95 2.74 22.50 9.30
CA SER A 95 2.35 23.43 10.35
C SER A 95 3.37 23.51 11.48
N ASP A 96 4.03 22.40 11.83
CA ASP A 96 5.07 22.38 12.86
C ASP A 96 6.16 21.34 12.50
N PRO A 97 7.16 21.75 11.70
CA PRO A 97 8.23 20.84 11.28
C PRO A 97 9.16 20.43 12.43
N GLU A 98 9.31 21.28 13.44
CA GLU A 98 10.29 21.09 14.54
C GLU A 98 9.79 20.07 15.56
N ASN A 99 8.49 20.09 15.87
CA ASN A 99 7.88 19.13 16.81
C ASN A 99 7.14 17.98 16.13
N TYR A 100 7.31 17.81 14.81
CA TYR A 100 6.58 16.77 14.07
C TYR A 100 6.87 15.36 14.60
N ALA A 101 5.84 14.79 15.23
CA ALA A 101 5.77 13.41 15.67
C ALA A 101 4.75 12.67 14.79
N PRO A 102 5.19 11.67 14.01
CA PRO A 102 4.29 10.95 13.11
C PRO A 102 3.22 10.17 13.88
N SER A 103 1.95 10.32 13.50
CA SER A 103 0.83 9.54 14.06
C SER A 103 0.66 8.22 13.29
N PHE A 104 1.76 7.46 13.15
CA PHE A 104 1.68 6.09 12.67
C PHE A 104 1.56 5.15 13.87
N PRO A 105 0.56 4.26 13.92
CA PRO A 105 0.49 3.27 14.98
C PRO A 105 1.72 2.37 14.91
N GLN A 106 2.71 2.63 15.76
CA GLN A 106 3.78 1.70 16.05
C GLN A 106 3.15 0.59 16.85
N ARG A 107 2.81 -0.52 16.18
CA ARG A 107 2.33 -1.71 16.88
C ARG A 107 3.45 -2.15 17.83
N ALA A 108 3.24 -1.95 19.13
CA ALA A 108 4.16 -2.41 20.16
C ALA A 108 4.39 -3.91 19.97
N ARG A 109 5.66 -4.34 19.98
CA ARG A 109 6.01 -5.76 19.96
C ARG A 109 5.56 -6.35 21.29
N HIS A 110 4.42 -7.05 21.28
CA HIS A 110 3.97 -7.79 22.43
C HIS A 110 4.79 -9.08 22.54
N THR A 111 5.75 -9.12 23.47
CA THR A 111 6.40 -10.36 23.90
C THR A 111 5.37 -11.19 24.68
N LYS A 112 5.17 -12.43 24.23
CA LYS A 112 4.13 -13.35 24.71
C LYS A 112 4.48 -13.90 26.10
N GLY A 113 3.75 -13.47 27.13
CA GLY A 113 3.62 -14.16 28.42
C GLY A 113 2.25 -14.85 28.49
N MET A 114 2.24 -16.10 28.93
CA MET A 114 1.10 -17.01 28.94
C MET A 114 0.28 -16.88 30.22
N ASN A 115 -1.05 -16.64 30.10
CA ASN A 115 -2.19 -17.20 30.88
C ASN A 115 -3.32 -16.18 31.12
N GLY A 116 -4.56 -16.66 31.01
CA GLY A 116 -5.74 -16.06 31.62
C GLY A 116 -6.85 -15.68 30.65
N ASN A 117 -7.83 -16.56 30.51
CA ASN A 117 -9.07 -16.41 29.73
C ASN A 117 -10.04 -15.40 30.39
N THR A 118 -10.52 -14.38 29.66
CA THR A 118 -11.92 -13.90 29.71
C THR A 118 -12.23 -12.89 28.59
N GLY A 119 -13.23 -13.25 27.78
CA GLY A 119 -14.27 -12.38 27.20
C GLY A 119 -13.94 -11.04 26.53
N THR A 120 -14.13 -11.01 25.21
CA THR A 120 -14.77 -9.95 24.41
C THR A 120 -14.19 -8.53 24.41
N HIS A 121 -13.56 -8.13 23.31
CA HIS A 121 -14.18 -7.26 22.29
C HIS A 121 -13.32 -7.20 21.03
N LYS A 122 -13.95 -7.46 19.88
CA LYS A 122 -13.34 -7.36 18.54
C LYS A 122 -13.17 -5.90 18.17
N THR A 123 -11.95 -5.45 17.86
CA THR A 123 -11.74 -4.34 16.92
C THR A 123 -10.29 -4.33 16.46
N GLY A 124 -10.05 -4.69 15.20
CA GLY A 124 -8.69 -4.88 14.70
C GLY A 124 -8.60 -5.03 13.19
N GLN A 125 -9.01 -3.97 12.48
CA GLN A 125 -8.51 -3.57 11.16
C GLN A 125 -8.44 -4.65 10.08
N ALA A 126 -9.48 -4.74 9.26
CA ALA A 126 -9.38 -5.28 7.91
C ALA A 126 -8.47 -4.35 7.08
N ARG A 127 -7.16 -4.60 7.16
CA ARG A 127 -6.25 -4.34 6.05
C ARG A 127 -6.91 -4.97 4.82
N LEU A 128 -6.90 -4.29 3.68
CA LEU A 128 -6.67 -5.05 2.45
C LEU A 128 -5.24 -5.56 2.48
N ALA A 129 -5.07 -6.62 3.27
CA ALA A 129 -4.36 -7.75 2.76
C ALA A 129 -5.05 -8.10 1.44
N LEU A 130 -4.30 -8.44 0.40
CA LEU A 130 -4.78 -9.54 -0.42
C LEU A 130 -5.08 -10.63 0.61
N THR A 131 -6.36 -10.82 0.93
CA THR A 131 -6.76 -11.90 1.81
C THR A 131 -6.52 -13.14 0.98
N PHE A 132 -5.27 -13.61 1.01
CA PHE A 132 -5.03 -15.03 0.88
C PHE A 132 -5.94 -15.62 1.95
N PRO A 133 -6.91 -16.45 1.59
CA PRO A 133 -7.68 -17.13 2.61
C PRO A 133 -6.64 -17.78 3.52
N GLU A 134 -6.61 -17.38 4.81
CA GLU A 134 -5.56 -17.78 5.75
C GLU A 134 -5.48 -19.31 5.89
N ASP A 135 -6.51 -20.01 5.38
CA ASP A 135 -6.66 -21.45 5.33
C ASP A 135 -6.07 -22.14 4.07
N VAL A 136 -5.53 -21.38 3.10
CA VAL A 136 -5.36 -21.88 1.72
C VAL A 136 -3.98 -21.59 1.11
N ALA A 137 -3.14 -20.75 1.72
CA ALA A 137 -1.81 -20.40 1.19
C ALA A 137 -0.76 -21.48 1.55
N LEU A 138 -0.53 -22.43 0.63
CA LEU A 138 0.56 -23.39 0.79
C LEU A 138 1.92 -22.73 0.47
N SER A 139 2.93 -23.11 1.23
CA SER A 139 4.32 -22.72 1.02
C SER A 139 5.08 -23.90 0.44
N HIS A 140 5.52 -23.79 -0.82
CA HIS A 140 6.26 -24.86 -1.50
C HIS A 140 7.72 -24.44 -1.74
N GLN A 141 8.65 -25.35 -1.49
CA GLN A 141 10.02 -25.21 -1.95
C GLN A 141 10.11 -25.74 -3.38
N PHE A 142 10.66 -24.95 -4.28
CA PHE A 142 10.82 -25.29 -5.69
C PHE A 142 12.30 -25.23 -6.07
N PRO A 143 12.92 -26.35 -6.49
CA PRO A 143 14.29 -26.35 -6.99
C PRO A 143 14.31 -25.71 -8.38
N LEU A 144 14.73 -24.45 -8.46
CA LEU A 144 14.82 -23.73 -9.73
C LEU A 144 16.03 -24.19 -10.55
N ARG A 145 17.17 -24.46 -9.90
CA ARG A 145 18.42 -24.99 -10.49
C ARG A 145 19.16 -25.85 -9.46
N ARG A 146 20.23 -26.55 -9.86
CA ARG A 146 21.01 -27.48 -9.01
C ARG A 146 21.37 -26.93 -7.61
N GLU A 147 21.62 -25.63 -7.49
CA GLU A 147 22.00 -24.96 -6.24
C GLU A 147 21.02 -23.85 -5.80
N VAL A 148 19.84 -23.74 -6.44
CA VAL A 148 18.90 -22.65 -6.18
C VAL A 148 17.53 -23.22 -5.82
N LEU A 149 17.19 -23.14 -4.54
CA LEU A 149 15.86 -23.42 -4.01
C LEU A 149 15.12 -22.10 -3.79
N ILE A 150 13.96 -21.95 -4.42
CA ILE A 150 13.07 -20.81 -4.19
C ILE A 150 11.86 -21.25 -3.36
N LYS A 151 11.25 -20.30 -2.65
CA LYS A 151 10.05 -20.53 -1.86
C LYS A 151 8.87 -19.84 -2.54
N ILE A 152 7.89 -20.62 -2.99
CA ILE A 152 6.65 -20.11 -3.56
C ILE A 152 5.64 -19.91 -2.43
N LEU A 153 5.15 -18.68 -2.29
CA LEU A 153 4.20 -18.28 -1.26
C LEU A 153 2.86 -17.87 -1.87
N GLY A 154 1.76 -18.18 -1.19
CA GLY A 154 0.44 -17.69 -1.56
C GLY A 154 -0.25 -18.45 -2.69
N LEU A 155 0.21 -19.67 -3.01
CA LEU A 155 -0.54 -20.54 -3.91
C LEU A 155 -1.78 -21.09 -3.20
N PRO A 156 -2.95 -21.07 -3.85
CA PRO A 156 -4.13 -21.68 -3.29
C PRO A 156 -4.02 -23.21 -3.25
N ARG A 157 -4.56 -23.85 -2.21
CA ARG A 157 -4.64 -25.32 -2.07
C ARG A 157 -5.37 -25.98 -3.25
N ASP A 158 -6.30 -25.27 -3.86
CA ASP A 158 -7.13 -25.71 -4.99
C ASP A 158 -6.73 -25.05 -6.33
N LEU A 159 -5.45 -24.69 -6.50
CA LEU A 159 -4.92 -24.08 -7.71
C LEU A 159 -5.34 -24.84 -8.98
N LYS A 160 -6.07 -24.17 -9.87
CA LYS A 160 -6.55 -24.76 -11.13
C LYS A 160 -5.51 -24.67 -12.23
N MET A 161 -5.60 -25.58 -13.20
CA MET A 161 -4.71 -25.61 -14.36
C MET A 161 -4.74 -24.31 -15.18
N SER A 162 -5.91 -23.68 -15.35
CA SER A 162 -6.04 -22.40 -16.05
C SER A 162 -5.34 -21.24 -15.34
N GLU A 163 -5.35 -21.26 -14.00
CA GLU A 163 -4.67 -20.27 -13.16
C GLU A 163 -3.15 -20.49 -13.19
N ALA A 164 -2.70 -21.74 -13.10
CA ALA A 164 -1.30 -22.12 -13.23
C ALA A 164 -0.74 -21.71 -14.61
N LYS A 165 -1.49 -21.95 -15.70
CA LYS A 165 -1.10 -21.50 -17.05
C LYS A 165 -0.96 -19.98 -17.14
N ARG A 166 -1.90 -19.24 -16.56
CA ARG A 166 -1.84 -17.76 -16.55
C ARG A 166 -0.65 -17.25 -15.74
N LEU A 167 -0.41 -17.84 -14.57
CA LEU A 167 0.75 -17.53 -13.74
C LEU A 167 2.06 -17.84 -14.49
N GLY A 168 2.13 -19.00 -15.15
CA GLY A 168 3.26 -19.40 -15.97
C GLY A 168 3.52 -18.42 -17.10
N ALA A 169 2.49 -18.06 -17.88
CA ALA A 169 2.61 -17.06 -18.94
C ALA A 169 3.14 -15.73 -18.41
N PHE A 170 2.64 -15.26 -17.28
CA PHE A 170 3.16 -14.05 -16.63
C PHE A 170 4.62 -14.21 -16.20
N LEU A 171 4.99 -15.33 -15.57
CA LEU A 171 6.38 -15.60 -15.17
C LEU A 171 7.32 -15.61 -16.38
N MET A 172 6.89 -16.16 -17.51
CA MET A 172 7.69 -16.14 -18.75
C MET A 172 7.98 -14.71 -19.19
N THR A 173 7.03 -13.76 -19.09
CA THR A 173 7.26 -12.35 -19.45
C THR A 173 8.28 -11.63 -18.57
N LEU A 174 8.63 -12.21 -17.42
CA LEU A 174 9.64 -11.66 -16.51
C LEU A 174 11.05 -12.20 -16.81
N CYS A 175 11.19 -13.21 -17.66
CA CYS A 175 12.47 -13.77 -18.04
C CYS A 175 13.22 -12.80 -18.98
N GLU A 176 14.53 -12.64 -18.75
CA GLU A 176 15.37 -11.75 -19.56
C GLU A 176 15.49 -12.22 -21.02
N ASP A 177 15.38 -13.52 -21.24
CA ASP A 177 15.47 -14.23 -22.53
C ASP A 177 14.09 -14.57 -23.10
N TYR A 178 13.03 -13.87 -22.69
CA TYR A 178 11.69 -14.12 -23.19
C TYR A 178 11.56 -13.79 -24.68
N GLU A 179 11.38 -14.82 -25.51
CA GLU A 179 10.96 -14.69 -26.91
C GLU A 179 9.47 -15.07 -27.03
N PRO A 180 8.59 -14.17 -27.52
CA PRO A 180 7.19 -14.53 -27.74
C PRO A 180 7.11 -15.53 -28.89
N GLU A 181 6.56 -16.73 -28.64
CA GLU A 181 6.19 -17.65 -29.70
C GLU A 181 5.17 -16.95 -30.63
N ALA A 182 5.55 -16.81 -31.91
CA ALA A 182 4.76 -16.16 -32.96
C ALA A 182 3.58 -17.01 -33.44
#